data_AF-A0A955JWL3-F1
#
_entry.id   AF-A0A955JWL3-F1
#
_cell.length_a   1.000
_cell.length_b   1.000
_cell.length_c   1.000
_cell.angle_alpha   90.00
_cell.angle_beta   90.00
_cell.angle_gamma   90.00
#
_symmetry.space_group_name_H-M   'P 1'
#
loop_
_entity.id
_entity.type
_entity.pdbx_description
1 polymer ?
#
loop_
_entity_poly.entity_id
_entity_poly.type
_entity_poly.pdbx_seq_one_letter_code
_entity_poly.pdbx_strand_id
1 'polypeptide(L)'
;MREITRLVDEQINSVRRELSNMLSIGIITSDNSDNKLYYEVNQRYEHYVALRAIFADQIATPVVASSSQSGTVDDTWVNSVKNLPGLRVAVAAGMLVKD
;
A
#
# COMPACT_ATOMS: atom_id res chain seq x y z
N MET A 1 3.56 -20.54 0.59
CA MET A 1 2.77 -21.24 1.64
C MET A 1 3.65 -21.74 2.80
N ARG A 2 4.64 -22.61 2.55
CA ARG A 2 5.49 -23.18 3.61
C ARG A 2 6.29 -22.13 4.40
N GLU A 3 6.57 -20.98 3.79
CA GLU A 3 7.27 -19.90 4.46
C GLU A 3 6.40 -19.20 5.50
N ILE A 4 5.17 -18.82 5.14
CA ILE A 4 4.21 -18.19 6.05
C ILE A 4 3.89 -19.11 7.25
N THR A 5 3.74 -20.42 7.03
CA THR A 5 3.49 -21.37 8.14
C THR A 5 4.63 -21.42 9.15
N ARG A 6 5.88 -21.18 8.73
CA ARG A 6 7.04 -21.14 9.61
C ARG A 6 7.18 -19.81 10.35
N LEU A 7 6.68 -18.71 9.77
CA LEU A 7 6.74 -17.39 10.39
C LEU A 7 5.68 -17.21 11.49
N VAL A 8 4.53 -17.88 11.34
CA VAL A 8 3.39 -17.79 12.25
C VAL A 8 3.32 -18.99 13.20
N ASP A 9 4.21 -19.98 13.03
CA ASP A 9 4.25 -21.23 13.80
C ASP A 9 2.90 -21.98 13.85
N GLU A 10 2.20 -22.04 12.70
CA GLU A 10 0.82 -22.54 12.61
C GLU A 10 0.67 -23.67 11.56
N GLN A 11 -0.40 -24.48 11.70
CA GLN A 11 -0.67 -25.58 10.79
C GLN A 11 -1.00 -25.10 9.37
N ILE A 12 -0.44 -25.81 8.38
CA ILE A 12 -0.61 -25.53 6.94
C ILE A 12 -2.06 -25.45 6.45
N ASN A 13 -2.96 -26.24 7.05
CA ASN A 13 -4.36 -26.26 6.65
C ASN A 13 -5.13 -25.05 7.18
N SER A 14 -4.83 -24.64 8.40
CA SER A 14 -5.34 -23.40 9.00
C SER A 14 -4.87 -22.19 8.19
N VAL A 15 -3.57 -22.12 7.91
CA VAL A 15 -2.98 -21.03 7.09
C VAL A 15 -3.60 -21.00 5.69
N ARG A 16 -3.83 -22.15 5.06
CA ARG A 16 -4.48 -22.20 3.74
C ARG A 16 -5.89 -21.60 3.77
N ARG A 17 -6.70 -22.00 4.76
CA ARG A 17 -8.07 -21.51 4.91
C ARG A 17 -8.06 -20.00 5.07
N GLU A 18 -7.15 -19.50 5.89
CA GLU A 18 -7.14 -18.07 6.17
C GLU A 18 -6.62 -17.23 5.00
N LEU A 19 -5.61 -17.70 4.27
CA LEU A 19 -5.21 -17.06 3.01
C LEU A 19 -6.34 -17.05 1.98
N SER A 20 -7.13 -18.13 1.88
CA SER A 20 -8.29 -18.16 0.98
C SER A 20 -9.37 -17.16 1.40
N ASN A 21 -9.61 -17.02 2.71
CA ASN A 21 -10.56 -16.06 3.25
C ASN A 21 -10.09 -14.62 2.97
N MET A 22 -8.84 -14.31 3.28
CA MET A 22 -8.26 -12.97 3.06
C MET A 22 -8.22 -12.59 1.57
N LEU A 23 -7.94 -13.56 0.68
CA LEU A 23 -8.01 -13.36 -0.76
C LEU A 23 -9.46 -13.08 -1.20
N SER A 24 -10.43 -13.85 -0.68
CA SER A 24 -11.86 -13.65 -1.00
C SER A 24 -12.38 -12.29 -0.53
N ILE A 25 -11.88 -11.77 0.58
CA ILE A 25 -12.24 -10.43 1.10
C ILE A 25 -11.51 -9.33 0.31
N GLY A 26 -10.40 -9.66 -0.36
CA GLY A 26 -9.61 -8.73 -1.17
C GLY A 26 -8.55 -7.95 -0.39
N ILE A 27 -8.24 -8.36 0.85
CA ILE A 27 -7.19 -7.76 1.69
C ILE A 27 -5.80 -8.08 1.13
N ILE A 28 -5.66 -9.25 0.50
CA ILE A 28 -4.42 -9.70 -0.12
C ILE A 28 -4.65 -10.05 -1.59
N THR A 29 -3.60 -9.98 -2.40
CA THR A 29 -3.54 -10.48 -3.77
C THR A 29 -2.58 -11.66 -3.85
N SER A 30 -2.74 -12.49 -4.90
CA SER A 30 -1.85 -13.62 -5.18
C SER A 30 -1.19 -13.46 -6.54
N ASP A 31 0.06 -13.87 -6.62
CA ASP A 31 0.82 -13.93 -7.86
C ASP A 31 1.52 -15.28 -7.99
N ASN A 32 1.52 -15.85 -9.19
CA ASN A 32 2.14 -17.13 -9.49
C ASN A 32 3.35 -16.92 -10.39
N SER A 33 4.53 -17.19 -9.84
CA SER A 33 5.80 -17.04 -10.54
C SER A 33 6.73 -18.19 -10.14
N ASP A 34 7.41 -18.78 -11.13
CA ASP A 34 8.38 -19.88 -10.91
C ASP A 34 7.79 -21.06 -10.09
N ASN A 35 6.55 -21.46 -10.42
CA ASN A 35 5.80 -22.51 -9.69
C ASN A 35 5.67 -22.24 -8.17
N LYS A 36 5.79 -20.97 -7.76
CA LYS A 36 5.62 -20.51 -6.39
C LYS A 36 4.47 -19.52 -6.34
N LEU A 37 3.67 -19.65 -5.29
CA LEU A 37 2.54 -18.78 -5.03
C LEU A 37 2.94 -17.76 -3.95
N TYR A 38 3.01 -16.51 -4.37
CA TYR A 38 3.30 -15.36 -3.53
C TYR A 38 1.99 -14.68 -3.15
N TYR A 39 1.95 -14.12 -1.94
CA TYR A 39 0.83 -13.36 -1.43
C TYR A 39 1.35 -12.01 -0.96
N GLU A 40 0.64 -10.95 -1.31
CA GLU A 40 0.98 -9.58 -0.95
C GLU A 40 -0.27 -8.86 -0.43
N VAL A 41 -0.06 -7.79 0.35
CA VAL A 41 -1.18 -6.98 0.84
C VAL A 41 -1.66 -6.05 -0.27
N ASN A 42 -2.98 -6.04 -0.49
CA ASN A 42 -3.61 -5.15 -1.46
C ASN A 42 -3.71 -3.73 -0.87
N GLN A 43 -2.79 -2.86 -1.25
CA GLN A 43 -2.76 -1.46 -0.78
C GLN A 43 -3.93 -0.62 -1.32
N ARG A 44 -4.66 -1.14 -2.32
CA ARG A 44 -5.85 -0.50 -2.91
C ARG A 44 -7.14 -0.91 -2.21
N TYR A 45 -7.07 -1.79 -1.22
CA TYR A 45 -8.23 -2.20 -0.43
C TYR A 45 -8.82 -1.02 0.34
N GLU A 46 -10.15 -0.93 0.40
CA GLU A 46 -10.88 0.21 0.96
C GLU A 46 -10.43 0.55 2.39
N HIS A 47 -10.16 -0.46 3.20
CA HIS A 47 -9.78 -0.29 4.61
C HIS A 47 -8.27 -0.52 4.86
N TYR A 48 -7.42 -0.41 3.83
CA TYR A 48 -5.98 -0.60 3.99
C TYR A 48 -5.38 0.34 5.04
N VAL A 49 -5.78 1.63 5.04
CA VAL A 49 -5.29 2.63 6.00
C VAL A 49 -5.64 2.25 7.44
N ALA A 50 -6.87 1.80 7.68
CA ALA A 50 -7.33 1.39 9.01
C ALA A 50 -6.60 0.13 9.49
N LEU A 51 -6.46 -0.89 8.63
CA LEU A 51 -5.70 -2.10 8.94
C LEU A 51 -4.23 -1.76 9.24
N ARG A 52 -3.62 -0.88 8.45
CA ARG A 52 -2.24 -0.43 8.69
C ARG A 52 -2.10 0.29 10.03
N ALA A 53 -3.08 1.11 10.42
CA ALA A 53 -3.05 1.79 11.70
C ALA A 53 -3.18 0.84 12.91
N ILE A 54 -3.87 -0.29 12.75
CA ILE A 54 -4.03 -1.31 13.81
C ILE A 54 -2.78 -2.19 13.92
N PHE A 55 -2.22 -2.61 12.78
CA PHE A 55 -1.17 -3.64 12.74
C PHE A 55 0.24 -3.11 12.55
N ALA A 56 0.43 -1.87 12.07
CA ALA A 56 1.76 -1.27 12.06
C ALA A 56 2.04 -0.75 13.48
N ASP A 57 3.14 -1.22 14.07
CA ASP A 57 3.66 -0.82 15.38
C ASP A 57 4.15 0.65 15.43
N GLN A 58 3.71 1.46 14.47
CA GLN A 58 3.90 2.88 14.42
C GLN A 58 2.92 3.49 15.42
N ILE A 59 3.45 4.05 16.51
CA ILE A 59 2.71 4.95 17.40
C ILE A 59 1.93 5.90 16.50
N ALA A 60 0.61 5.75 16.47
CA ALA A 60 -0.25 6.59 15.67
C ALA A 60 -0.03 8.03 16.12
N THR A 61 0.83 8.77 15.43
CA THR A 61 0.72 10.22 15.42
C THR A 61 -0.69 10.47 14.91
N PRO A 62 -1.56 11.09 15.71
CA PRO A 62 -2.96 11.22 15.35
C PRO A 62 -2.98 11.99 14.04
N VAL A 63 -3.35 11.29 12.97
CA VAL A 63 -3.64 11.91 11.70
C VAL A 63 -4.94 12.65 11.97
N VAL A 64 -4.77 13.90 12.42
CA VAL A 64 -5.79 14.94 12.36
C VAL A 64 -6.44 14.78 11.01
N ALA A 65 -7.76 14.63 11.01
CA ALA A 65 -8.60 14.49 9.84
C ALA A 65 -8.41 15.70 8.91
N SER A 66 -7.33 15.69 8.16
CA SER A 66 -7.10 16.52 7.00
C SER A 66 -7.50 15.65 5.83
N SER A 67 -8.74 15.83 5.41
CA SER A 67 -9.12 15.65 4.03
C SER A 67 -7.97 16.08 3.10
N SER A 68 -7.69 15.22 2.12
CA SER A 68 -6.83 15.46 0.95
C SER A 68 -5.39 14.93 1.03
N GLN A 69 -5.05 14.18 -0.03
CA GLN A 69 -3.72 13.94 -0.61
C GLN A 69 -3.03 12.62 -0.25
N SER A 70 -3.32 11.62 -1.08
CA SER A 70 -2.35 10.79 -1.82
C SER A 70 -0.92 10.80 -1.28
N GLY A 71 -0.56 9.73 -0.58
CA GLY A 71 0.84 9.39 -0.32
C GLY A 71 1.50 8.84 -1.58
N THR A 72 2.10 9.72 -2.37
CA THR A 72 3.18 9.38 -3.31
C THR A 72 4.24 10.47 -3.13
N VAL A 73 5.43 10.04 -2.74
CA VAL A 73 6.75 10.71 -2.80
C VAL A 73 6.71 12.23 -2.77
N ASP A 74 7.33 12.84 -1.75
CA ASP A 74 7.60 14.28 -1.69
C ASP A 74 8.11 14.83 -3.03
N ASP A 75 7.18 15.27 -3.88
CA ASP A 75 7.42 15.88 -5.17
C ASP A 75 7.91 17.30 -4.90
N THR A 76 9.18 17.39 -4.55
CA THR A 76 9.93 18.62 -4.30
C THR A 76 9.66 19.70 -5.37
N TRP A 77 9.50 19.30 -6.62
CA TRP A 77 9.19 20.20 -7.74
C TRP A 77 7.73 20.66 -7.77
N VAL A 78 6.76 19.82 -7.39
CA VAL A 78 5.33 20.19 -7.33
C VAL A 78 5.13 21.31 -6.32
N ASN A 79 5.84 21.26 -5.19
CA ASN A 79 5.78 22.32 -4.18
C ASN A 79 6.37 23.64 -4.70
N SER A 80 7.46 23.59 -5.48
CA SER A 80 8.02 24.77 -6.14
C SER A 80 7.06 25.40 -7.16
N VAL A 81 6.32 24.59 -7.93
CA VAL A 81 5.31 25.08 -8.87
C VAL A 81 4.10 25.68 -8.15
N LYS A 82 3.65 25.06 -7.05
CA LYS A 82 2.55 25.57 -6.22
C LYS A 82 2.85 26.93 -5.59
N ASN A 83 4.11 27.21 -5.28
CA ASN A 83 4.52 28.45 -4.62
C ASN A 83 4.72 29.64 -5.57
N LEU A 84 4.46 29.49 -6.88
CA LEU A 84 4.62 30.58 -7.85
C LEU A 84 3.46 31.60 -7.73
N PRO A 85 3.74 32.87 -7.38
CA PRO A 85 2.70 33.89 -7.29
C PRO A 85 2.10 34.17 -8.67
N GLY A 86 0.77 34.12 -8.76
CA GLY A 86 0.03 34.42 -9.99
C GLY A 86 -0.19 33.24 -10.94
N LEU A 87 0.27 32.03 -10.59
CA LEU A 87 -0.01 30.83 -11.38
C LEU A 87 -1.50 30.44 -11.23
N ARG A 88 -2.23 30.41 -12.35
CA ARG A 88 -3.64 29.98 -12.38
C ARG A 88 -3.81 28.56 -12.88
N VAL A 89 -3.06 28.16 -13.90
CA VAL A 89 -3.11 26.83 -14.53
C VAL A 89 -1.70 26.45 -15.01
N ALA A 90 -1.29 25.22 -14.74
CA ALA A 90 -0.10 24.60 -15.31
C ALA A 90 -0.48 23.22 -15.87
N VAL A 91 0.02 22.88 -17.06
CA VAL A 91 -0.16 21.56 -17.69
C VAL A 91 1.22 21.06 -18.07
N ALA A 92 1.59 19.87 -17.61
CA ALA A 92 2.85 19.21 -17.94
C ALA A 92 2.56 17.85 -18.61
N ALA A 93 3.36 17.48 -19.61
CA ALA A 93 3.27 16.20 -20.31
C ALA A 93 4.68 15.66 -20.62
N GLY A 94 4.90 14.36 -20.43
CA GLY A 94 6.18 13.69 -20.67
C GLY A 94 6.49 12.58 -19.65
N MET A 95 7.60 11.87 -19.85
CA MET A 95 8.14 10.89 -18.90
C MET A 95 9.42 11.45 -18.28
N LEU A 96 9.44 11.58 -16.95
CA LEU A 96 10.67 11.91 -16.22
C LEU A 96 11.58 10.69 -16.20
N VAL A 97 12.76 10.82 -16.80
CA VAL A 97 13.86 9.86 -16.65
C VAL A 97 14.82 10.44 -15.62
N LYS A 98 15.16 9.66 -14.60
CA LYS A 98 16.17 10.00 -13.61
C LYS A 98 17.46 9.27 -14.03
N ASP A 99 18.51 10.02 -14.34
CA ASP A 99 19.85 9.49 -14.56
C ASP A 99 20.45 8.89 -13.28
#